data_AF-A0A0D2L5D1-F1
#
_entry.id   AF-A0A0D2L5D1-F1
#
_cell.length_a   1.000
_cell.length_b   1.000
_cell.length_c   1.000
_cell.angle_alpha   90.00
_cell.angle_beta   90.00
_cell.angle_gamma   90.00
#
_symmetry.space_group_name_H-M   'P 1'
#
loop_
_entity.id
_entity.type
_entity.pdbx_description
1 polymer ?
#
loop_
_entity_poly.entity_id
_entity_poly.type
_entity_poly.pdbx_seq_one_letter_code
_entity_poly.pdbx_strand_id
1 'polypeptide(L)'
;MDENGASDLQVEGEPEQHQQQQHTSLSFLQLHDAFKRMVAVGVDVVDEQTFYRIMDGVPDHLLWLFWQLYTRIVSGIVDNSMAEFDDLARETDMRQQLADLEALALQKGRQLGAGAGAPDGGAEGGSGGAEDAAAGPAAAEAAARVAAKRAEGRQLAEALSKLQRQRDDLRAQVDARRKVVDAAKAGYTRAADHMTELHSAMQGWRVDGALKAGGGTP
;
A
#
# COMPACT_ATOMS: atom_id res chain seq x y z
N MET A 1 20.49 -7.71 65.96
CA MET A 1 19.18 -7.70 65.29
C MET A 1 19.47 -7.63 63.82
N ASP A 2 19.30 -8.80 63.23
CA ASP A 2 19.37 -9.13 61.82
C ASP A 2 18.45 -8.22 61.01
N GLU A 3 18.80 -7.94 59.75
CA GLU A 3 18.11 -8.59 58.62
C GLU A 3 18.82 -8.28 57.30
N ASN A 4 19.10 -9.36 56.57
CA ASN A 4 19.44 -9.38 55.16
C ASN A 4 18.27 -8.84 54.33
N GLY A 5 18.59 -8.17 53.22
CA GLY A 5 17.59 -7.85 52.19
C GLY A 5 18.28 -7.54 50.87
N ALA A 6 18.44 -8.57 50.05
CA ALA A 6 18.98 -8.49 48.70
C ALA A 6 18.16 -7.55 47.79
N SER A 7 18.87 -6.81 46.94
CA SER A 7 18.36 -6.22 45.69
C SER A 7 19.62 -6.16 44.81
N ASP A 8 19.86 -7.07 43.85
CA ASP A 8 18.97 -7.63 42.83
C ASP A 8 18.14 -6.56 42.13
N LEU A 9 18.85 -5.60 41.55
CA LEU A 9 18.37 -4.74 40.49
C LEU A 9 19.29 -4.89 39.29
N GLN A 10 18.98 -5.96 38.55
CA GLN A 10 18.82 -5.97 37.11
C GLN A 10 19.71 -4.99 36.34
N VAL A 11 20.77 -5.57 35.79
CA VAL A 11 21.32 -5.31 34.45
C VAL A 11 20.31 -4.53 33.59
N GLU A 12 20.62 -3.26 33.35
CA GLU A 12 20.05 -2.48 32.24
C GLU A 12 20.41 -3.23 30.95
N GLY A 13 19.53 -4.14 30.54
CA GLY A 13 19.50 -4.64 29.19
C GLY A 13 19.12 -3.46 28.31
N GLU A 14 20.14 -2.87 27.69
CA GLU A 14 19.98 -2.04 26.51
C GLU A 14 18.93 -2.68 25.59
N PRO A 15 17.92 -1.94 25.11
CA PRO A 15 17.10 -2.47 24.05
C PRO A 15 18.04 -2.67 22.87
N GLU A 16 18.40 -3.93 22.60
CA GLU A 16 18.93 -4.35 21.32
C GLU A 16 17.94 -3.85 20.27
N GLN A 17 18.23 -2.66 19.77
CA GLN A 17 17.84 -2.21 18.46
C GLN A 17 18.36 -3.31 17.55
N HIS A 18 17.50 -4.30 17.32
CA HIS A 18 17.55 -5.16 16.17
C HIS A 18 17.46 -4.19 15.01
N GLN A 19 18.64 -3.71 14.63
CA GLN A 19 18.91 -3.05 13.39
C GLN A 19 18.53 -4.10 12.36
N GLN A 20 17.24 -4.10 11.99
CA GLN A 20 16.72 -4.63 10.75
C GLN A 20 17.48 -3.86 9.68
N GLN A 21 18.73 -4.27 9.45
CA GLN A 21 19.38 -4.11 8.17
C GLN A 21 18.43 -4.82 7.21
N GLN A 22 17.54 -4.02 6.63
CA GLN A 22 16.77 -4.40 5.48
C GLN A 22 17.81 -4.75 4.42
N HIS A 23 18.24 -6.01 4.40
CA HIS A 23 19.04 -6.55 3.32
C HIS A 23 18.21 -6.34 2.07
N THR A 24 18.54 -5.28 1.35
CA THR A 24 17.88 -4.95 0.08
C THR A 24 18.38 -6.02 -0.87
N SER A 25 17.53 -7.01 -1.13
CA SER A 25 17.88 -8.13 -1.99
C SER A 25 18.27 -7.62 -3.37
N LEU A 26 19.33 -8.18 -3.94
CA LEU A 26 19.86 -7.73 -5.22
C LEU A 26 18.84 -7.99 -6.34
N SER A 27 18.08 -9.07 -6.22
CA SER A 27 16.94 -9.43 -7.06
C SER A 27 15.80 -8.42 -6.96
N PHE A 28 15.55 -7.86 -5.79
CA PHE A 28 14.54 -6.79 -5.66
C PHE A 28 14.98 -5.53 -6.39
N LEU A 29 16.25 -5.14 -6.28
CA LEU A 29 16.79 -4.00 -7.03
C LEU A 29 16.71 -4.22 -8.54
N GLN A 30 17.02 -5.44 -9.01
CA GLN A 30 16.88 -5.80 -10.42
C GLN A 30 15.44 -5.77 -10.91
N LEU A 31 14.49 -6.28 -10.11
CA LEU A 31 13.07 -6.24 -10.43
C LEU A 31 12.55 -4.80 -10.49
N HIS A 32 12.93 -3.97 -9.51
CA HIS A 32 12.58 -2.57 -9.47
C HIS A 32 13.13 -1.80 -10.68
N ASP A 33 14.38 -2.08 -11.08
CA ASP A 33 14.98 -1.46 -12.27
C ASP A 33 14.34 -1.95 -13.58
N ALA A 34 13.97 -3.23 -13.65
CA ALA A 34 13.22 -3.78 -14.78
C ALA A 34 11.82 -3.14 -14.88
N PHE A 35 11.12 -2.96 -13.76
CA PHE A 35 9.83 -2.30 -13.71
C PHE A 35 9.94 -0.83 -14.15
N LYS A 36 10.94 -0.10 -13.65
CA LYS A 36 11.20 1.29 -14.08
C LYS A 36 11.41 1.40 -15.59
N ARG A 37 12.18 0.48 -16.18
CA ARG A 37 12.38 0.42 -17.64
C ARG A 37 11.09 0.10 -18.39
N MET A 38 10.28 -0.83 -17.86
CA MET A 38 8.98 -1.16 -18.45
C MET A 38 8.04 0.04 -18.44
N VAL A 39 7.97 0.79 -17.35
CA VAL A 39 7.15 2.02 -17.26
C VAL A 39 7.65 3.07 -18.26
N ALA A 40 8.97 3.28 -18.34
CA ALA A 40 9.55 4.21 -19.29
C ALA A 40 9.21 3.86 -20.76
N VAL A 41 9.20 2.58 -21.11
CA VAL A 41 8.78 2.10 -22.44
C VAL A 41 7.26 2.23 -22.62
N GLY A 42 6.46 1.91 -21.60
CA GLY A 42 5.01 1.94 -21.68
C GLY A 42 4.42 3.35 -21.76
N VAL A 43 5.10 4.35 -21.19
CA VAL A 43 4.67 5.76 -21.25
C VAL A 43 5.10 6.44 -22.56
N ASP A 44 5.95 5.78 -23.36
CA ASP A 44 6.48 6.26 -24.66
C ASP A 44 6.80 7.76 -24.62
N VAL A 45 7.86 8.11 -23.89
CA VAL A 45 8.24 9.51 -23.66
C VAL A 45 8.61 10.15 -24.98
N VAL A 46 7.73 11.02 -25.47
CA VAL A 46 7.90 11.80 -26.68
C VAL A 46 8.85 12.95 -26.40
N ASP A 47 9.89 13.08 -27.20
CA ASP A 47 10.80 14.20 -27.10
C ASP A 47 10.14 15.50 -27.57
N GLU A 48 10.67 16.64 -27.11
CA GLU A 48 10.08 17.96 -27.37
C GLU A 48 9.87 18.23 -28.87
N GLN A 49 10.79 17.77 -29.72
CA GLN A 49 10.70 17.98 -31.17
C GLN A 49 9.57 17.16 -31.80
N THR A 50 9.38 15.91 -31.36
CA THR A 50 8.28 15.08 -31.85
C THR A 50 6.94 15.59 -31.32
N PHE A 51 6.90 16.08 -30.07
CA PHE A 51 5.70 16.69 -29.51
C PHE A 51 5.23 17.90 -30.32
N TYR A 52 6.14 18.83 -30.63
CA TYR A 52 5.81 20.00 -31.45
C TYR A 52 5.39 19.62 -32.87
N ARG A 53 5.95 18.54 -33.43
CA ARG A 53 5.53 18.01 -34.73
C ARG A 53 4.11 17.43 -34.71
N ILE A 54 3.75 16.74 -33.63
CA ILE A 54 2.39 16.18 -33.44
C ILE A 54 1.37 17.30 -33.25
N MET A 55 1.77 18.38 -32.58
CA MET A 55 0.92 19.53 -32.26
C MET A 55 0.94 20.62 -33.34
N ASP A 56 1.26 20.25 -34.59
CA ASP A 56 1.27 21.19 -35.71
C ASP A 56 -0.12 21.84 -35.90
N GLY A 57 -0.13 23.16 -36.04
CA GLY A 57 -1.35 23.98 -36.11
C GLY A 57 -1.87 24.52 -34.76
N VAL A 58 -1.26 24.17 -33.63
CA VAL A 58 -1.54 24.82 -32.34
C VAL A 58 -0.76 26.14 -32.26
N PRO A 59 -1.34 27.24 -31.74
CA PRO A 59 -0.61 28.49 -31.55
C PRO A 59 0.60 28.36 -30.60
N ASP A 60 1.73 28.98 -30.95
CA ASP A 60 3.01 28.92 -30.21
C ASP A 60 2.88 29.24 -28.71
N HIS A 61 2.02 30.21 -28.36
CA HIS A 61 1.79 30.60 -26.97
C HIS A 61 1.06 29.52 -26.14
N LEU A 62 0.36 28.58 -26.78
CA LEU A 62 -0.27 27.42 -26.13
C LEU A 62 0.60 26.18 -26.19
N LEU A 63 1.44 26.03 -27.22
CA LEU A 63 2.36 24.91 -27.40
C LEU A 63 3.25 24.69 -26.17
N TRP A 64 3.82 25.76 -25.62
CA TRP A 64 4.65 25.68 -24.40
C TRP A 64 3.85 25.23 -23.17
N LEU A 65 2.60 25.71 -23.01
CA LEU A 65 1.73 25.29 -21.90
C LEU A 65 1.33 23.83 -22.03
N PHE A 66 1.05 23.36 -23.24
CA PHE A 66 0.74 21.95 -23.48
C PHE A 66 1.96 21.06 -23.27
N TRP A 67 3.16 21.51 -23.63
CA TRP A 67 4.40 20.79 -23.34
C TRP A 67 4.65 20.66 -21.83
N GLN A 68 4.47 21.76 -21.07
CA GLN A 68 4.54 21.76 -19.61
C GLN A 68 3.52 20.80 -18.99
N LEU A 69 2.30 20.78 -19.51
CA LEU A 69 1.26 19.88 -19.02
C LEU A 69 1.58 18.41 -19.36
N TYR A 70 2.03 18.14 -20.58
CA TYR A 70 2.43 16.82 -21.04
C TYR A 70 3.55 16.25 -20.17
N THR A 71 4.65 16.99 -20.01
CA THR A 71 5.80 16.56 -19.20
C THR A 71 5.41 16.33 -17.74
N ARG A 72 4.54 17.18 -17.18
CA ARG A 72 4.01 16.98 -15.83
C ARG A 72 3.15 15.72 -15.70
N ILE A 73 2.29 15.45 -16.69
CA ILE A 73 1.45 14.24 -16.71
C ILE A 73 2.34 13.00 -16.80
N VAL A 74 3.30 12.98 -17.73
CA VAL A 74 4.24 11.88 -17.92
C VAL A 74 5.04 11.62 -16.65
N SER A 75 5.63 12.65 -16.04
CA SER A 75 6.34 12.51 -14.76
C SER A 75 5.42 11.96 -13.67
N GLY A 76 4.20 12.49 -13.58
CA GLY A 76 3.21 12.03 -12.59
C GLY A 76 2.82 10.57 -12.76
N ILE A 77 2.68 10.08 -14.00
CA ILE A 77 2.41 8.66 -14.28
C ILE A 77 3.57 7.79 -13.82
N VAL A 78 4.81 8.19 -14.14
CA VAL A 78 6.01 7.44 -13.74
C VAL A 78 6.12 7.40 -12.22
N ASP A 79 6.03 8.55 -11.55
CA ASP A 79 6.15 8.66 -10.10
C ASP A 79 5.05 7.88 -9.38
N ASN A 80 3.80 7.98 -9.84
CA ASN A 80 2.68 7.23 -9.27
C ASN A 80 2.85 5.72 -9.47
N SER A 81 3.28 5.29 -10.66
CA SER A 81 3.50 3.87 -10.97
C SER A 81 4.61 3.27 -10.09
N MET A 82 5.68 4.03 -9.84
CA MET A 82 6.76 3.60 -8.94
C MET A 82 6.31 3.55 -7.47
N ALA A 83 5.52 4.54 -7.03
CA ALA A 83 4.95 4.54 -5.69
C ALA A 83 4.01 3.35 -5.46
N GLU A 84 3.13 3.06 -6.43
CA GLU A 84 2.24 1.90 -6.41
C GLU A 84 3.02 0.58 -6.41
N PHE A 85 4.11 0.47 -7.16
CA PHE A 85 5.00 -0.69 -7.12
C PHE A 85 5.60 -0.89 -5.73
N ASP A 86 6.06 0.18 -5.08
CA ASP A 86 6.61 0.09 -3.72
C ASP A 86 5.55 -0.23 -2.67
N ASP A 87 4.33 0.29 -2.82
CA ASP A 87 3.20 -0.06 -1.96
C ASP A 87 2.84 -1.55 -2.11
N LEU A 88 2.77 -2.07 -3.34
CA LEU A 88 2.53 -3.48 -3.61
C LEU A 88 3.66 -4.36 -3.07
N ALA A 89 4.92 -3.96 -3.27
CA ALA A 89 6.07 -4.69 -2.75
C ALA A 89 6.08 -4.78 -1.23
N ARG A 90 5.57 -3.73 -0.54
CA ARG A 90 5.35 -3.74 0.91
C ARG A 90 4.16 -4.60 1.30
N GLU A 91 3.05 -4.52 0.58
CA GLU A 91 1.84 -5.28 0.89
C GLU A 91 2.03 -6.79 0.79
N THR A 92 2.80 -7.24 -0.20
CA THR A 92 3.03 -8.68 -0.45
C THR A 92 4.31 -9.22 0.19
N ASP A 93 4.99 -8.42 1.03
CA ASP A 93 6.31 -8.74 1.59
C ASP A 93 7.34 -9.19 0.53
N MET A 94 7.25 -8.64 -0.69
CA MET A 94 8.02 -9.11 -1.85
C MET A 94 9.53 -9.01 -1.61
N ARG A 95 9.95 -7.97 -0.88
CA ARG A 95 11.35 -7.75 -0.51
C ARG A 95 11.91 -8.90 0.32
N GLN A 96 11.14 -9.39 1.30
CA GLN A 96 11.52 -10.50 2.16
C GLN A 96 11.51 -11.83 1.38
N GLN A 97 10.46 -12.06 0.58
CA GLN A 97 10.35 -13.29 -0.22
C GLN A 97 11.52 -13.45 -1.20
N LEU A 98 11.94 -12.36 -1.85
CA LEU A 98 13.10 -12.38 -2.75
C LEU A 98 14.41 -12.58 -1.99
N ALA A 99 14.56 -11.97 -0.81
CA ALA A 99 15.73 -12.19 0.04
C ALA A 99 15.85 -13.65 0.51
N ASP A 100 14.72 -14.26 0.91
CA ASP A 100 14.67 -15.66 1.32
C ASP A 100 15.03 -16.60 0.16
N LEU A 101 14.54 -16.30 -1.06
CA LEU A 101 14.89 -17.06 -2.27
C LEU A 101 16.37 -16.97 -2.62
N GLU A 102 16.97 -15.77 -2.51
CA GLU A 102 18.41 -15.59 -2.71
C GLU A 102 19.23 -16.39 -1.69
N ALA A 103 18.83 -16.34 -0.42
CA ALA A 103 19.47 -17.11 0.65
C ALA A 103 19.40 -18.63 0.37
N LEU A 104 18.24 -19.13 -0.05
CA LEU A 104 18.06 -20.53 -0.44
C LEU A 104 18.90 -20.92 -1.66
N ALA A 105 18.99 -20.04 -2.67
CA ALA A 105 19.81 -20.27 -3.85
C ALA A 105 21.30 -20.33 -3.51
N LEU A 106 21.78 -19.41 -2.66
CA LEU A 106 23.17 -19.42 -2.17
C LEU A 106 23.47 -20.66 -1.32
N GLN A 107 22.53 -21.10 -0.47
CA GLN A 107 22.70 -22.31 0.34
C GLN A 107 22.80 -23.57 -0.53
N LYS A 108 21.93 -23.71 -1.53
CA LYS A 108 21.98 -24.83 -2.49
C LYS A 108 23.22 -24.78 -3.38
N GLY A 109 23.62 -23.59 -3.81
CA GLY A 109 24.86 -23.39 -4.58
C GLY A 109 26.10 -23.82 -3.78
N ARG A 110 26.13 -23.56 -2.47
CA ARG A 110 27.20 -24.04 -1.57
C ARG A 110 27.15 -25.55 -1.35
N GLN A 111 25.97 -26.16 -1.23
CA GLN A 111 25.82 -27.62 -1.12
C GLN A 111 26.27 -28.35 -2.40
N LEU A 112 25.97 -27.80 -3.57
CA LEU A 112 26.43 -28.35 -4.86
C LEU A 112 27.92 -28.09 -5.11
N GLY A 113 28.45 -26.94 -4.66
CA GLY A 113 29.87 -26.61 -4.76
C GLY A 113 30.76 -27.40 -3.79
N ALA A 114 30.25 -27.78 -2.62
CA ALA A 114 30.97 -28.62 -1.66
C ALA A 114 31.03 -30.11 -2.07
N GLY A 115 30.20 -30.55 -3.02
CA GLY A 115 30.23 -31.90 -3.59
C GLY A 115 31.05 -32.04 -4.88
N ALA A 116 31.55 -30.93 -5.45
CA ALA A 116 32.24 -30.90 -6.75
C ALA A 116 33.75 -30.62 -6.62
N GLY A 117 34.34 -30.96 -5.48
CA GLY A 117 35.77 -30.79 -5.21
C GLY A 117 36.47 -32.11 -4.86
N ALA A 118 36.62 -32.99 -5.85
CA ALA A 118 37.61 -34.07 -5.78
C ALA A 118 38.18 -34.36 -7.16
N PRO A 119 39.42 -33.94 -7.47
CA PRO A 119 40.26 -34.67 -8.41
C PRO A 119 41.03 -35.73 -7.62
N ASP A 120 40.67 -36.98 -7.90
CA ASP A 120 41.57 -38.10 -8.11
C ASP A 120 42.59 -38.48 -7.01
N GLY A 121 42.38 -39.64 -6.39
CA GLY A 121 43.33 -40.27 -5.48
C GLY A 121 42.70 -41.38 -4.65
N GLY A 122 42.65 -42.59 -5.21
CA GLY A 122 42.03 -43.75 -4.57
C GLY A 122 42.75 -44.25 -3.31
N ALA A 123 41.99 -44.87 -2.40
CA ALA A 123 42.35 -46.05 -1.64
C ALA A 123 41.14 -46.51 -0.82
N GLU A 124 41.04 -47.82 -0.67
CA GLU A 124 39.97 -48.59 -0.06
C GLU A 124 39.76 -48.29 1.44
N GLY A 125 38.55 -48.56 1.92
CA GLY A 125 38.29 -48.85 3.34
C GLY A 125 37.65 -47.71 4.13
N GLY A 126 36.32 -47.71 4.18
CA GLY A 126 35.57 -46.87 5.11
C GLY A 126 34.08 -47.18 5.09
N SER A 127 33.67 -48.25 5.78
CA SER A 127 32.28 -48.40 6.21
C SER A 127 32.02 -47.37 7.32
N GLY A 128 31.13 -46.42 7.04
CA GLY A 128 30.76 -45.41 8.03
C GLY A 128 29.64 -44.51 7.52
N GLY A 129 28.44 -44.73 8.04
CA GLY A 129 27.39 -43.70 8.03
C GLY A 129 26.37 -43.77 6.90
N ALA A 130 25.78 -44.95 6.68
CA ALA A 130 24.40 -44.98 6.25
C ALA A 130 23.53 -44.45 7.40
N GLU A 131 23.32 -43.15 7.49
CA GLU A 131 22.25 -42.52 8.28
C GLU A 131 22.19 -41.00 8.00
N ASP A 132 21.54 -40.62 6.89
CA ASP A 132 20.63 -39.46 6.92
C ASP A 132 19.50 -39.56 5.87
N ALA A 133 19.14 -40.81 5.52
CA ALA A 133 17.92 -41.14 4.78
C ALA A 133 16.77 -41.53 5.73
N ALA A 134 16.80 -41.05 6.97
CA ALA A 134 15.87 -41.42 8.04
C ALA A 134 14.80 -40.36 8.32
N ALA A 135 14.52 -39.46 7.37
CA ALA A 135 13.20 -38.85 7.28
C ALA A 135 12.31 -39.78 6.44
N GLY A 136 11.82 -40.86 7.05
CA GLY A 136 10.95 -41.83 6.37
C GLY A 136 9.69 -41.17 5.75
N PRO A 137 8.94 -41.88 4.88
CA PRO A 137 7.77 -41.33 4.18
C PRO A 137 6.73 -40.69 5.12
N ALA A 138 6.63 -41.17 6.37
CA ALA A 138 5.79 -40.57 7.41
C ALA A 138 6.26 -39.18 7.87
N ALA A 139 7.57 -38.93 7.94
CA ALA A 139 8.14 -37.61 8.26
C ALA A 139 7.95 -36.62 7.11
N ALA A 140 8.08 -37.09 5.86
CA ALA A 140 7.77 -36.31 4.66
C ALA A 140 6.28 -35.95 4.58
N GLU A 141 5.37 -36.89 4.89
CA GLU A 141 3.93 -36.60 4.98
C GLU A 141 3.59 -35.63 6.12
N ALA A 142 4.22 -35.77 7.28
CA ALA A 142 4.01 -34.84 8.39
C ALA A 142 4.49 -33.42 8.03
N ALA A 143 5.65 -33.30 7.38
CA ALA A 143 6.16 -32.03 6.88
C ALA A 143 5.23 -31.41 5.82
N ALA A 144 4.70 -32.22 4.89
CA ALA A 144 3.74 -31.78 3.88
C ALA A 144 2.43 -31.30 4.51
N ARG A 145 1.89 -31.99 5.52
CA ARG A 145 0.68 -31.57 6.25
C ARG A 145 0.90 -30.26 7.01
N VAL A 146 2.07 -30.08 7.63
CA VAL A 146 2.40 -28.83 8.33
C VAL A 146 2.58 -27.68 7.33
N ALA A 147 3.20 -27.92 6.18
CA ALA A 147 3.34 -26.94 5.10
C ALA A 147 1.97 -26.54 4.53
N ALA A 148 1.06 -27.50 4.32
CA ALA A 148 -0.31 -27.25 3.87
C ALA A 148 -1.09 -26.39 4.89
N LYS A 149 -1.02 -26.72 6.18
CA LYS A 149 -1.66 -25.91 7.24
C LYS A 149 -1.09 -24.49 7.34
N ARG A 150 0.22 -24.32 7.12
CA ARG A 150 0.82 -22.98 7.05
C ARG A 150 0.37 -22.20 5.83
N ALA A 151 0.23 -22.86 4.67
CA ALA A 151 -0.31 -22.23 3.47
C ALA A 151 -1.77 -21.79 3.65
N GLU A 152 -2.60 -22.66 4.23
CA GLU A 152 -3.99 -22.35 4.59
C GLU A 152 -4.07 -21.19 5.60
N GLY A 153 -3.20 -21.20 6.62
CA GLY A 153 -3.11 -20.10 7.59
C GLY A 153 -2.76 -18.76 6.94
N ARG A 154 -1.83 -18.75 5.98
CA ARG A 154 -1.49 -17.54 5.20
C ARG A 154 -2.66 -17.06 4.35
N GLN A 155 -3.32 -17.97 3.63
CA GLN A 155 -4.51 -17.62 2.83
C GLN A 155 -5.65 -17.05 3.67
N LEU A 156 -5.89 -17.64 4.85
CA LEU A 156 -6.90 -17.14 5.79
C LEU A 156 -6.50 -15.77 6.36
N ALA A 157 -5.23 -15.56 6.70
CA ALA A 157 -4.74 -14.28 7.18
C ALA A 157 -4.87 -13.16 6.12
N GLU A 158 -4.53 -13.46 4.86
CA GLU A 158 -4.71 -12.55 3.72
C GLU A 158 -6.19 -12.22 3.50
N ALA A 159 -7.07 -13.23 3.53
CA ALA A 159 -8.51 -13.03 3.39
C ALA A 159 -9.07 -12.15 4.53
N LEU A 160 -8.59 -12.35 5.76
CA LEU A 160 -9.01 -11.59 6.94
C LEU A 160 -8.55 -10.13 6.85
N SER A 161 -7.29 -9.90 6.44
CA SER A 161 -6.75 -8.57 6.15
C SER A 161 -7.60 -7.84 5.10
N LYS A 162 -7.90 -8.51 3.98
CA LYS A 162 -8.74 -7.95 2.91
C LYS A 162 -10.13 -7.57 3.41
N LEU A 163 -10.78 -8.44 4.18
CA LEU A 163 -12.10 -8.17 4.77
C LEU A 163 -12.06 -7.02 5.78
N GLN A 164 -11.00 -6.90 6.58
CA GLN A 164 -10.83 -5.78 7.51
C GLN A 164 -10.72 -4.45 6.77
N ARG A 165 -9.90 -4.39 5.71
CA ARG A 165 -9.78 -3.19 4.87
C ARG A 165 -11.11 -2.82 4.21
N GLN A 166 -11.84 -3.80 3.67
CA GLN A 166 -13.17 -3.57 3.08
C GLN A 166 -14.17 -3.04 4.11
N ARG A 167 -14.17 -3.60 5.32
CA ARG A 167 -15.00 -3.10 6.41
C ARG A 167 -14.66 -1.65 6.76
N ASP A 168 -13.38 -1.32 6.86
CA ASP A 168 -12.93 0.01 7.25
C ASP A 168 -13.25 1.05 6.16
N ASP A 169 -13.09 0.68 4.90
CA ASP A 169 -13.50 1.52 3.77
C ASP A 169 -15.03 1.73 3.74
N LEU A 170 -15.82 0.67 3.89
CA LEU A 170 -17.29 0.79 3.99
C LEU A 170 -17.71 1.66 5.17
N ARG A 171 -17.02 1.56 6.31
CA ARG A 171 -17.29 2.40 7.48
C ARG A 171 -16.98 3.87 7.19
N ALA A 172 -15.85 4.15 6.55
CA ALA A 172 -15.49 5.51 6.11
C ALA A 172 -16.54 6.08 5.13
N GLN A 173 -17.01 5.28 4.18
CA GLN A 173 -18.08 5.68 3.25
C GLN A 173 -19.40 5.97 3.96
N VAL A 174 -19.79 5.16 4.94
CA VAL A 174 -20.99 5.40 5.76
C VAL A 174 -20.87 6.70 6.54
N ASP A 175 -19.73 6.95 7.18
CA ASP A 175 -19.51 8.17 7.96
C ASP A 175 -19.46 9.42 7.05
N ALA A 176 -18.89 9.31 5.85
CA ALA A 176 -18.95 10.38 4.85
C ALA A 176 -20.39 10.67 4.41
N ARG A 177 -21.19 9.64 4.12
CA ARG A 177 -22.61 9.80 3.77
C ARG A 177 -23.42 10.42 4.90
N ARG A 178 -23.15 10.05 6.16
CA ARG A 178 -23.80 10.65 7.34
C ARG A 178 -23.51 12.15 7.41
N LYS A 179 -22.26 12.57 7.24
CA LYS A 179 -21.90 14.01 7.22
C LYS A 179 -22.64 14.77 6.12
N VAL A 180 -22.78 14.19 4.93
CA VAL A 180 -23.54 14.81 3.82
C VAL A 180 -25.03 14.94 4.18
N VAL A 181 -25.63 13.90 4.77
CA VAL A 181 -27.03 13.94 5.21
C VAL A 181 -27.24 14.98 6.31
N ASP A 182 -26.35 15.06 7.28
CA ASP A 182 -26.45 16.03 8.38
C ASP A 182 -26.30 17.47 7.87
N ALA A 183 -25.37 17.70 6.93
CA ALA A 183 -25.22 18.99 6.26
C ALA A 183 -26.48 19.36 5.46
N ALA A 184 -27.06 18.42 4.72
CA ALA A 184 -28.30 18.64 3.98
C ALA A 184 -29.48 18.96 4.90
N LYS A 185 -29.64 18.23 6.01
CA LYS A 185 -30.66 18.51 7.03
C LYS A 185 -30.51 19.92 7.60
N ALA A 186 -29.29 20.31 7.98
CA ALA A 186 -29.01 21.65 8.48
C ALA A 186 -29.31 22.75 7.44
N GLY A 187 -29.08 22.46 6.15
CA GLY A 187 -29.46 23.34 5.05
C GLY A 187 -30.98 23.50 4.92
N TYR A 188 -31.73 22.39 4.98
CA TYR A 188 -33.18 22.41 4.91
C TYR A 188 -33.82 23.14 6.11
N THR A 189 -33.30 22.94 7.33
CA THR A 189 -33.82 23.66 8.50
C THR A 189 -33.59 25.16 8.36
N ARG A 190 -32.39 25.60 7.97
CA ARG A 190 -32.13 27.04 7.72
C ARG A 190 -33.03 27.62 6.63
N ALA A 191 -33.27 26.88 5.54
CA ALA A 191 -34.16 27.31 4.49
C ALA A 191 -35.62 27.44 4.96
N ALA A 192 -36.08 26.49 5.79
CA ALA A 192 -37.41 26.52 6.40
C ALA A 192 -37.56 27.70 7.37
N ASP A 193 -36.54 27.97 8.19
CA ASP A 193 -36.52 29.11 9.13
C ASP A 193 -36.61 30.43 8.35
N HIS A 194 -35.79 30.59 7.31
CA HIS A 194 -35.78 31.79 6.46
C HIS A 194 -37.11 31.98 5.71
N MET A 195 -37.77 30.89 5.29
CA MET A 195 -39.07 30.96 4.65
C MET A 195 -40.17 31.33 5.64
N THR A 196 -40.05 30.90 6.90
CA THR A 196 -40.96 31.28 7.99
C THR A 196 -40.79 32.76 8.33
N GLU A 197 -39.56 33.26 8.44
CA GLU A 197 -39.28 34.69 8.65
C GLU A 197 -39.82 35.56 7.52
N LEU A 198 -39.62 35.17 6.26
CA LEU A 198 -40.18 35.86 5.10
C LEU A 198 -41.72 35.86 5.14
N HIS A 199 -42.33 34.75 5.54
CA HIS A 199 -43.78 34.66 5.67
C HIS A 199 -44.30 35.59 6.76
N SER A 200 -43.67 35.63 7.94
CA SER A 200 -44.01 36.55 9.03
C SER A 200 -43.80 38.01 8.64
N ALA A 201 -42.71 38.35 7.95
CA ALA A 201 -42.46 39.70 7.45
C ALA A 201 -43.51 40.12 6.41
N MET A 202 -43.91 39.22 5.50
CA MET A 202 -44.97 39.47 4.52
C MET A 202 -46.35 39.65 5.19
N GLN A 203 -46.66 38.88 6.25
CA GLN A 203 -47.88 39.07 7.03
C GLN A 203 -47.87 40.42 7.76
N GLY A 204 -46.76 40.80 8.40
CA GLY A 204 -46.60 42.11 9.02
C GLY A 204 -46.81 43.25 8.02
N TRP A 205 -46.22 43.14 6.83
CA TRP A 205 -46.41 44.12 5.76
C TRP A 205 -47.83 44.18 5.20
N ARG A 206 -48.61 43.09 5.26
CA ARG A 206 -50.04 43.12 4.93
C ARG A 206 -50.89 43.77 6.02
N VAL A 207 -50.49 43.66 7.28
CA VAL A 207 -51.18 44.29 8.42
C VAL A 207 -50.86 45.78 8.49
N ASP A 208 -49.59 46.15 8.29
CA ASP A 208 -49.12 47.55 8.32
C ASP A 208 -49.32 48.28 6.98
N GLY A 209 -49.27 47.54 5.87
CA GLY A 209 -49.49 48.01 4.50
C GLY A 209 -50.89 47.76 3.96
N ALA A 210 -51.85 47.39 4.83
CA ALA A 210 -53.27 47.56 4.53
C ALA A 210 -53.53 49.06 4.33
N LEU A 211 -53.29 49.50 3.09
CA LEU A 211 -53.77 50.75 2.53
C LEU A 211 -55.18 50.98 3.06
N LYS A 212 -55.32 52.05 3.85
CA LYS A 212 -56.26 53.15 3.67
C LYS A 212 -56.90 53.19 2.26
N ALA A 213 -57.67 52.17 1.93
CA ALA A 213 -58.48 52.07 0.73
C ALA A 213 -59.93 51.90 1.21
N GLY A 214 -60.49 52.99 1.77
CA GLY A 214 -61.86 52.98 2.26
C GLY A 214 -62.28 54.31 2.89
N GLY A 215 -62.77 55.23 2.06
CA GLY A 215 -63.63 56.37 2.44
C GLY A 215 -62.91 57.72 2.52
N GLY A 216 -63.16 58.70 1.66
CA GLY A 216 -64.15 58.80 0.60
C GLY A 216 -63.83 59.95 -0.37
N THR A 217 -64.27 59.77 -1.61
CA THR A 217 -64.43 60.75 -2.70
C THR A 217 -65.77 61.50 -2.58
N PRO A 218 -66.06 62.53 -3.40
CA PRO A 218 -65.24 63.63 -3.92
C PRO A 218 -65.59 64.98 -3.28
#